data_AF-A0A498DKW8-F1
#
_entry.id   AF-A0A498DKW8-F1
#
_cell.length_a   1.000
_cell.length_b   1.000
_cell.length_c   1.000
_cell.angle_alpha   90.00
_cell.angle_beta   90.00
_cell.angle_gamma   90.00
#
_symmetry.space_group_name_H-M   'P 1'
#
loop_
_entity.id
_entity.type
_entity.pdbx_description
1 polymer ?
#
loop_
_entity_poly.entity_id
_entity_poly.type
_entity_poly.pdbx_seq_one_letter_code
_entity_poly.pdbx_strand_id
1 'polypeptide(L)'
;MTLMRAWLKPWVCIPASVAVLAGCLIWLSHVRYELSLESQRMMAEKKSIVQESSRFRLEIASLTRPEQLRQYARDTLNMAPPKPMQVIQP
;
A
#
# COMPACT_ATOMS: atom_id res chain seq x y z
N MET A 1 2.38 57.06 -20.41
CA MET A 1 2.77 55.86 -21.20
C MET A 1 4.29 55.66 -21.19
N THR A 2 4.94 55.80 -20.03
CA THR A 2 6.41 55.76 -19.86
C THR A 2 6.87 54.71 -18.85
N LEU A 3 5.95 54.11 -18.09
CA LEU A 3 6.27 53.09 -17.07
C LEU A 3 6.79 51.77 -17.67
N MET A 4 6.40 51.42 -18.91
CA MET A 4 6.83 50.18 -19.58
C MET A 4 8.27 50.20 -20.11
N ARG A 5 8.93 51.36 -20.21
CA ARG A 5 10.26 51.48 -20.85
C ARG A 5 11.44 51.28 -19.88
N ALA A 6 11.20 51.35 -18.57
CA ALA A 6 12.24 51.15 -17.56
C ALA A 6 12.58 49.68 -17.29
N TRP A 7 11.71 48.75 -17.69
CA TRP A 7 11.88 47.30 -17.52
C TRP A 7 12.80 46.64 -18.57
N LEU A 8 13.21 47.37 -19.60
CA LEU A 8 14.03 46.88 -20.72
C LEU A 8 15.54 47.01 -20.50
N LYS A 9 16.00 47.09 -19.24
CA LYS A 9 17.42 46.92 -18.92
C LYS A 9 17.67 45.42 -18.70
N PRO A 10 18.43 44.74 -19.58
CA PRO A 10 18.64 43.29 -19.51
C PRO A 10 19.18 42.83 -18.15
N TRP A 11 19.88 43.74 -17.45
CA TRP A 11 20.36 43.56 -16.08
C TRP A 11 19.29 43.34 -15.01
N VAL A 12 18.04 43.77 -15.21
CA VAL A 12 16.93 43.58 -14.25
C VAL A 12 16.06 42.37 -14.61
N CYS A 13 15.94 42.04 -15.90
CA CYS A 13 15.20 40.85 -16.34
C CYS A 13 15.82 39.55 -15.85
N ILE A 14 17.16 39.46 -15.83
CA ILE A 14 17.89 38.26 -15.39
C ILE A 14 17.62 37.94 -13.92
N PRO A 15 17.81 38.85 -12.94
CA PRO A 15 17.51 38.52 -11.54
C PRO A 15 16.02 38.29 -11.31
N ALA A 16 15.13 38.99 -12.04
CA ALA A 16 13.70 38.77 -11.95
C ALA A 16 13.30 37.35 -12.41
N SER A 17 13.85 36.86 -13.53
CA SER A 17 13.59 35.50 -14.00
C SER A 17 14.18 34.45 -13.08
N VAL A 18 15.38 34.68 -12.52
CA VAL A 18 16.00 33.80 -11.52
C VAL A 18 15.16 33.73 -10.26
N ALA A 19 14.62 34.84 -9.77
CA ALA A 19 13.74 34.86 -8.60
C ALA A 19 12.44 34.06 -8.83
N VAL A 20 11.83 34.21 -10.01
CA VAL A 20 10.63 33.43 -10.38
C VAL A 20 10.96 31.94 -10.49
N LEU A 21 12.07 31.58 -11.13
CA LEU A 21 12.51 30.19 -11.23
C LEU A 21 12.83 29.59 -9.86
N ALA A 22 13.52 30.32 -8.99
CA ALA A 22 13.84 29.88 -7.64
C ALA A 22 12.56 29.66 -6.82
N GLY A 23 11.60 30.59 -6.87
CA GLY A 23 10.30 30.43 -6.22
C GLY A 23 9.54 29.21 -6.74
N CYS A 24 9.56 28.98 -8.06
CA CYS A 24 8.93 27.82 -8.68
C CYS A 24 9.57 26.51 -8.23
N LEU A 25 10.90 26.45 -8.12
CA LEU A 25 11.62 25.26 -7.63
C LEU A 25 11.29 24.94 -6.16
N ILE A 26 11.19 25.96 -5.30
CA ILE A 26 10.81 25.78 -3.90
C ILE A 26 9.38 25.25 -3.80
N TRP A 27 8.45 25.83 -4.57
CA TRP A 27 7.07 25.37 -4.64
C TRP A 27 6.97 23.91 -5.12
N LEU A 28 7.68 23.57 -6.19
CA LEU A 28 7.73 22.21 -6.72
C LEU A 28 8.29 21.22 -5.69
N SER A 29 9.30 21.63 -4.91
CA SER A 29 9.87 20.84 -3.83
C SER A 29 8.84 20.56 -2.74
N HIS A 30 8.06 21.57 -2.35
CA HIS A 30 7.00 21.43 -1.35
C HIS A 30 5.92 20.44 -1.79
N VAL A 31 5.40 20.59 -3.01
CA VAL A 31 4.37 19.69 -3.57
C VAL A 31 4.89 18.25 -3.64
N ARG A 32 6.15 18.07 -4.04
CA ARG A 32 6.75 16.73 -4.12
C ARG A 32 6.96 16.09 -2.75
N TYR A 33 7.26 16.90 -1.74
CA TYR A 33 7.41 16.44 -0.36
C TYR A 33 6.08 15.94 0.20
N GLU A 34 5.00 16.72 0.03
CA GLU A 34 3.65 16.32 0.43
C GLU A 34 3.21 15.04 -0.26
N LEU A 35 3.42 14.97 -1.58
CA LEU A 35 3.09 13.77 -2.37
C LEU A 35 3.88 12.54 -1.93
N SER A 36 5.16 12.70 -1.56
CA SER A 36 5.98 11.59 -1.07
C SER A 36 5.53 11.11 0.30
N LEU A 37 5.16 12.02 1.21
CA LEU A 37 4.60 11.68 2.52
C LEU A 37 3.29 10.91 2.39
N GLU A 38 2.39 11.37 1.52
CA GLU A 38 1.12 10.72 1.29
C GLU A 38 1.30 9.34 0.64
N SER A 39 2.19 9.23 -0.34
CA SER A 39 2.56 7.94 -0.93
C SER A 39 3.13 6.97 0.11
N GLN A 40 3.98 7.43 1.02
CA GLN A 40 4.53 6.60 2.10
C GLN A 40 3.45 6.14 3.08
N ARG A 41 2.51 7.01 3.46
CA ARG A 41 1.36 6.64 4.30
C ARG A 41 0.50 5.57 3.63
N MET A 42 0.15 5.77 2.36
CA MET A 42 -0.64 4.81 1.58
C MET A 42 0.07 3.47 1.43
N MET A 43 1.39 3.45 1.25
CA MET A 43 2.17 2.22 1.18
C MET A 43 2.25 1.49 2.53
N ALA A 44 2.35 2.23 3.63
CA ALA A 44 2.32 1.67 4.97
C ALA A 44 0.96 1.01 5.27
N GLU A 45 -0.15 1.69 4.92
CA GLU A 45 -1.51 1.18 5.08
C GLU A 45 -1.76 -0.04 4.18
N LYS A 46 -1.32 0.01 2.92
CA LYS A 46 -1.38 -1.17 2.04
C LYS A 46 -0.63 -2.35 2.65
N LYS A 47 0.55 -2.12 3.24
CA LYS A 47 1.35 -3.18 3.85
C LYS A 47 0.65 -3.78 5.08
N SER A 48 0.02 -2.97 5.92
CA SER A 48 -0.74 -3.47 7.08
C SER A 48 -1.95 -4.30 6.65
N ILE A 49 -2.71 -3.83 5.67
CA ILE A 49 -3.87 -4.58 5.13
C ILE A 49 -3.43 -5.91 4.53
N VAL A 50 -2.34 -5.94 3.77
CA VAL A 50 -1.80 -7.18 3.21
C VAL A 50 -1.41 -8.14 4.32
N GLN A 51 -0.69 -7.67 5.34
CA GLN A 51 -0.28 -8.49 6.49
C GLN A 51 -1.47 -9.06 7.26
N GLU A 52 -2.51 -8.27 7.46
CA GLU A 52 -3.75 -8.69 8.09
C GLU A 52 -4.49 -9.74 7.25
N SER A 53 -4.57 -9.53 5.93
CA SER A 53 -5.16 -10.53 5.02
C SER A 53 -4.39 -11.85 5.02
N SER A 54 -3.05 -11.81 5.12
CA SER A 54 -2.21 -13.01 5.23
C SER A 54 -2.46 -13.72 6.55
N ARG A 55 -2.63 -12.97 7.65
CA ARG A 55 -3.00 -13.53 8.95
C ARG A 55 -4.36 -14.22 8.89
N PHE A 56 -5.38 -13.57 8.32
CA PHE A 56 -6.69 -14.20 8.17
C PHE A 56 -6.65 -15.44 7.27
N ARG A 57 -5.86 -15.45 6.20
CA ARG A 57 -5.67 -16.66 5.40
C ARG A 57 -5.03 -17.80 6.20
N LEU A 58 -4.07 -17.51 7.08
CA LEU A 58 -3.47 -18.50 7.97
C LEU A 58 -4.47 -18.97 9.04
N GLU A 59 -5.28 -18.07 9.60
CA GLU A 59 -6.33 -18.40 10.56
C GLU A 59 -7.40 -19.28 9.90
N ILE A 60 -7.89 -18.93 8.71
CA ILE A 60 -8.82 -19.75 7.92
C ILE A 60 -8.21 -21.10 7.55
N ALA A 61 -6.94 -21.13 7.11
CA ALA A 61 -6.23 -22.37 6.82
C ALA A 61 -6.06 -23.24 8.08
N SER A 62 -5.93 -22.63 9.26
CA SER A 62 -5.87 -23.35 10.53
C SER A 62 -7.23 -23.90 10.95
N LEU A 63 -8.33 -23.16 10.72
CA LEU A 63 -9.70 -23.57 11.01
C LEU A 63 -10.20 -24.65 10.03
N THR A 64 -9.70 -24.64 8.80
CA THR A 64 -9.95 -25.68 7.80
C THR A 64 -8.94 -26.82 7.86
N ARG A 65 -8.04 -26.86 8.86
CA ARG A 65 -7.13 -27.99 9.02
C ARG A 65 -7.94 -29.29 9.15
N PRO A 66 -7.64 -30.31 8.33
CA PRO A 66 -8.38 -31.57 8.32
C PRO A 66 -8.34 -32.27 9.69
N GLU A 67 -7.34 -32.00 10.53
CA GLU A 67 -7.28 -32.50 11.91
C GLU A 67 -8.43 -31.97 12.79
N GLN A 68 -8.79 -30.69 12.69
CA GLN A 68 -9.92 -30.14 13.47
C GLN A 68 -11.26 -30.64 12.94
N LEU A 69 -11.40 -30.79 11.61
CA LEU A 69 -12.59 -31.43 11.01
C LEU A 69 -12.72 -32.90 11.43
N ARG A 70 -11.61 -33.64 11.54
CA ARG A 70 -11.57 -35.02 12.03
C ARG A 70 -11.93 -35.12 13.50
N GLN A 71 -11.46 -34.20 14.34
CA GLN A 71 -11.81 -34.12 15.76
C GLN A 71 -13.29 -33.77 15.93
N TYR A 72 -13.79 -32.75 15.24
CA TYR A 72 -15.20 -32.36 15.30
C TYR A 72 -16.14 -33.48 14.82
N ALA A 73 -15.79 -34.19 13.73
CA ALA A 73 -16.56 -35.34 13.26
C ALA A 73 -16.51 -36.53 14.23
N ARG A 74 -15.41 -36.69 14.96
CA ARG A 74 -15.28 -37.72 15.99
C ARG A 74 -16.07 -37.37 17.26
N ASP A 75 -16.03 -36.12 17.68
CA ASP A 75 -16.59 -35.66 18.95
C ASP A 75 -18.09 -35.34 18.86
N THR A 76 -18.55 -34.79 17.73
CA THR A 76 -19.97 -34.39 17.54
C THR A 76 -20.77 -35.44 16.77
N LEU A 77 -20.16 -36.07 15.76
CA LEU A 77 -20.83 -37.02 14.87
C LEU A 77 -20.53 -38.49 15.22
N ASN A 78 -19.68 -38.75 16.21
CA ASN A 78 -19.22 -40.09 16.62
C ASN A 78 -18.71 -40.94 15.43
N MET A 79 -18.18 -40.27 14.41
CA MET A 79 -17.67 -40.93 13.20
C MET A 79 -16.20 -41.29 13.41
N ALA A 80 -15.91 -42.59 13.44
CA ALA A 80 -14.54 -43.10 13.43
C ALA A 80 -13.90 -42.91 12.04
N PRO A 81 -12.61 -42.54 11.95
CA PRO A 81 -11.95 -42.38 10.66
C PRO A 81 -11.94 -43.72 9.91
N PRO A 82 -12.29 -43.74 8.61
CA PRO A 82 -12.22 -44.96 7.81
C PRO A 82 -10.77 -45.46 7.76
N LYS A 83 -10.60 -46.78 7.87
CA LYS A 83 -9.27 -47.41 7.83
C LYS A 83 -8.63 -47.16 6.46
N PRO A 84 -7.30 -46.98 6.38
CA PRO A 84 -6.61 -46.70 5.10
C PRO A 84 -6.82 -47.79 4.03
N MET A 85 -7.16 -49.02 4.44
CA MET A 85 -7.55 -50.11 3.52
C MET A 85 -8.90 -49.90 2.82
N GLN A 86 -9.71 -48.94 3.24
CA GLN A 86 -11.08 -48.71 2.75
C GLN A 86 -11.13 -47.70 1.59
N VAL A 87 -9.98 -47.20 1.13
CA VAL A 87 -9.84 -46.24 0.01
C VAL A 87 -9.04 -46.86 -1.14
N ILE A 88 -9.38 -48.10 -1.50
CA ILE A 88 -8.99 -48.68 -2.79
C ILE A 88 -10.32 -48.95 -3.52
N GLN A 89 -10.68 -48.06 -4.44
CA GLN A 89 -11.83 -48.25 -5.33
C GLN A 89 -11.49 -49.37 -6.33
N PRO A 90 -12.44 -50.27 -6.68
CA PRO A 90 -12.31 -51.13 -7.85
C PRO A 90 -12.31 -50.33 -9.16
#